data_AF-N1UN08-F1
#
_entry.id   AF-N1UN08-F1
#
_cell.length_a   1.000
_cell.length_b   1.000
_cell.length_c   1.000
_cell.angle_alpha   90.00
_cell.angle_beta   90.00
_cell.angle_gamma   90.00
#
_symmetry.space_group_name_H-M   'P 1'
#
loop_
_entity.id
_entity.type
_entity.pdbx_description
1 polymer ?
#
loop_
_entity_poly.entity_id
_entity_poly.type
_entity_poly.pdbx_seq_one_letter_code
_entity_poly.pdbx_strand_id
1 'polypeptide(L)'
;MKSQGWIFKPSLDLTFIIFPGIVSVVFLFILKKYNILPSEINPWTWFCTVLLIDVAHVYSTLFRSYFNMEEWREKKNLLITLPIVCFLFSIFLYSFGTIWFWRIMAYVAVFHFIRQQFGFLALYRKKTTSVQVPFLFDKITIYLMGGVPILYWHLTDQKREFSWFMEGDFLIYPFPALANSILWLQQIWLCCYILIHIYHFTKYRSIPLGKILLVLNTWIVWFLESFTLILIFLSQLQT
;
A
#
# COMPACT_ATOMS: atom_id res chain seq x y z
N MET A 1 -9.78 23.07 19.34
CA MET A 1 -10.80 22.02 19.18
C MET A 1 -10.11 20.76 18.65
N LYS A 2 -10.27 19.59 19.29
CA LYS A 2 -9.77 18.31 18.72
C LYS A 2 -10.48 18.10 17.38
N SER A 3 -9.73 17.93 16.29
CA SER A 3 -10.34 17.67 14.98
C SER A 3 -10.99 16.29 15.00
N GLN A 4 -12.32 16.25 15.02
CA GLN A 4 -13.07 15.01 14.96
C GLN A 4 -12.80 14.33 13.61
N GLY A 5 -12.56 13.01 13.63
CA GLY A 5 -12.35 12.22 12.40
C GLY A 5 -10.97 12.32 11.75
N TRP A 6 -9.98 12.91 12.42
CA TRP A 6 -8.57 12.93 12.01
C TRP A 6 -7.69 12.28 13.08
N ILE A 7 -6.56 11.68 12.69
CA ILE A 7 -5.63 11.04 13.61
C ILE A 7 -4.95 12.09 14.49
N PHE A 8 -4.40 13.13 13.86
CA PHE A 8 -3.79 14.27 14.53
C PHE A 8 -4.62 15.54 14.31
N LYS A 9 -4.32 16.29 13.25
CA LYS A 9 -5.06 17.46 12.76
C LYS A 9 -5.10 17.41 11.23
N PRO A 10 -6.10 18.02 10.57
CA PRO A 10 -6.28 17.88 9.13
C PRO A 10 -5.02 18.22 8.33
N SER A 11 -4.33 19.31 8.70
CA SER A 11 -3.11 19.70 7.99
C SER A 11 -1.97 18.70 8.12
N LEU A 12 -1.77 18.08 9.29
CA LEU A 12 -0.71 17.08 9.45
C LEU A 12 -1.04 15.79 8.70
N ASP A 13 -2.27 15.32 8.85
CA ASP A 13 -2.73 14.10 8.19
C ASP A 13 -2.68 14.27 6.66
N LEU A 14 -3.09 15.43 6.14
CA LEU A 14 -2.97 15.74 4.72
C LEU A 14 -1.50 15.78 4.28
N THR A 15 -0.64 16.54 4.96
CA THR A 15 0.76 16.73 4.55
C THR A 15 1.60 15.45 4.66
N PHE A 16 1.40 14.64 5.69
CA PHE A 16 2.29 13.52 6.02
C PHE A 16 1.71 12.13 5.74
N ILE A 17 0.39 11.99 5.56
CA ILE A 17 -0.24 10.68 5.30
C ILE A 17 -0.78 10.62 3.87
N ILE A 18 -1.52 11.64 3.44
CA ILE A 18 -2.22 11.61 2.14
C ILE A 18 -1.37 12.16 1.00
N PHE A 19 -0.77 13.35 1.20
CA PHE A 19 -0.04 14.07 0.17
C PHE A 19 1.16 13.30 -0.42
N PRO A 20 2.00 12.59 0.36
CA PRO A 20 3.18 11.93 -0.20
C PRO A 20 2.84 10.90 -1.28
N GLY A 21 1.76 10.12 -1.10
CA GLY A 21 1.32 9.11 -2.08
C GLY A 21 0.76 9.72 -3.35
N ILE A 22 -0.03 10.80 -3.26
CA ILE A 22 -0.53 11.49 -4.46
C ILE A 22 0.62 12.14 -5.23
N VAL A 23 1.55 12.79 -4.52
CA VAL A 23 2.70 13.45 -5.14
C VAL A 23 3.63 12.45 -5.80
N SER A 24 3.87 11.29 -5.20
CA SER A 24 4.72 10.26 -5.83
C SER A 24 4.12 9.80 -7.16
N VAL A 25 2.82 9.53 -7.22
CA VAL A 25 2.13 9.15 -8.46
C VAL A 25 2.21 10.26 -9.50
N VAL A 26 1.90 11.50 -9.14
CA VAL A 26 1.99 12.65 -10.07
C VAL A 26 3.41 12.84 -10.58
N PHE A 27 4.41 12.74 -9.70
CA PHE A 27 5.82 12.87 -10.06
C PHE A 27 6.26 11.75 -11.01
N LEU A 28 5.85 10.50 -10.78
CA LEU A 28 6.10 9.38 -11.69
C LEU A 28 5.50 9.63 -13.07
N PHE A 29 4.26 10.13 -13.17
CA PHE A 29 3.64 10.48 -14.46
C PHE A 29 4.41 11.60 -15.18
N ILE A 30 4.87 12.62 -14.46
CA ILE A 30 5.67 13.71 -15.04
C ILE A 30 6.99 13.15 -15.58
N LEU A 31 7.75 12.40 -14.76
CA LEU A 31 9.02 11.81 -15.18
C LEU A 31 8.86 10.87 -16.38
N LYS A 32 7.79 10.07 -16.41
CA LYS A 32 7.46 9.20 -17.54
C LYS A 32 7.16 10.00 -18.80
N LYS A 33 6.34 11.05 -18.70
CA LYS A 33 5.97 11.91 -19.83
C LYS A 33 7.19 12.57 -20.50
N TYR A 34 8.19 12.95 -19.72
CA TYR A 34 9.44 13.53 -20.23
C TYR A 34 10.53 12.49 -20.54
N ASN A 35 10.22 11.18 -20.43
CA ASN A 35 11.14 10.08 -20.66
C ASN A 35 12.44 10.17 -19.83
N ILE A 36 12.32 10.66 -18.58
CA ILE A 36 13.42 10.84 -17.63
C ILE A 36 13.62 9.57 -16.77
N LEU A 37 12.64 8.67 -16.74
CA LEU A 37 12.73 7.43 -15.97
C LEU A 37 13.85 6.54 -16.53
N PRO A 38 14.82 6.13 -15.71
CA PRO A 38 15.88 5.24 -16.16
C PRO A 38 15.32 3.83 -16.41
N SER A 39 15.90 3.10 -17.35
CA SER A 39 15.55 1.69 -17.61
C SER A 39 15.93 0.78 -16.44
N GLU A 40 16.95 1.16 -15.67
CA GLU A 40 17.41 0.44 -14.50
C GLU A 40 17.65 1.41 -13.33
N ILE A 41 17.27 0.99 -12.13
CA ILE A 41 17.50 1.78 -10.91
C ILE A 41 18.92 1.48 -10.41
N ASN A 42 19.75 2.52 -10.32
CA ASN A 42 21.08 2.41 -9.72
C ASN A 42 20.97 1.89 -8.27
N PRO A 43 21.81 0.92 -7.83
CA PRO A 43 21.79 0.40 -6.48
C PRO A 43 21.85 1.46 -5.37
N TRP A 44 22.58 2.56 -5.58
CA TRP A 44 22.66 3.67 -4.62
C TRP A 44 21.36 4.46 -4.54
N THR A 45 20.65 4.64 -5.66
CA THR A 45 19.32 5.26 -5.66
C THR A 45 18.36 4.40 -4.85
N TRP A 46 18.33 3.09 -5.09
CA TRP A 46 17.52 2.15 -4.31
C TRP A 46 17.89 2.16 -2.82
N PHE A 47 19.18 2.14 -2.49
CA PHE A 47 19.66 2.19 -1.11
C PHE A 47 19.17 3.46 -0.40
N CYS A 48 19.34 4.62 -1.03
CA CYS A 48 18.92 5.89 -0.44
C CYS A 48 17.38 6.00 -0.33
N THR A 49 16.62 5.56 -1.33
CA THR A 49 15.16 5.73 -1.31
C THR A 49 14.45 4.65 -0.49
N VAL A 50 14.81 3.39 -0.66
CA VAL A 50 14.14 2.28 0.01
C VAL A 50 14.72 2.09 1.41
N LEU A 51 16.04 1.91 1.53
CA LEU A 51 16.63 1.57 2.82
C LEU A 51 16.70 2.77 3.78
N LEU A 52 17.06 3.96 3.30
CA LEU A 52 17.19 5.12 4.20
C LEU A 52 15.88 5.90 4.42
N ILE A 53 15.00 5.99 3.41
CA ILE A 53 13.76 6.77 3.51
C ILE A 53 12.56 5.85 3.84
N ASP A 54 12.23 4.86 3.01
CA ASP A 54 11.07 4.00 3.25
C ASP A 54 11.23 3.22 4.57
N VAL A 55 12.36 2.54 4.75
CA VAL A 55 12.65 1.72 5.95
C VAL A 55 12.99 2.59 7.18
N ALA A 56 12.98 3.92 7.09
CA ALA A 56 13.23 4.82 8.22
C ALA A 56 12.32 4.53 9.43
N HIS A 57 11.07 4.17 9.16
CA HIS A 57 10.11 3.83 10.21
C HIS A 57 10.52 2.55 10.98
N VAL A 58 11.22 1.61 10.35
CA VAL A 58 11.78 0.42 11.00
C VAL A 58 12.89 0.84 11.96
N TYR A 59 13.76 1.78 11.60
CA TYR A 59 14.79 2.28 12.52
C TYR A 59 14.19 2.96 13.75
N SER A 60 13.03 3.62 13.62
CA SER A 60 12.31 4.19 14.77
C SER A 60 11.91 3.13 15.80
N THR A 61 11.72 1.86 15.37
CA THR A 61 11.40 0.76 16.29
C THR A 61 12.58 0.41 17.19
N LEU A 62 13.82 0.59 16.74
CA LEU A 62 15.02 0.37 17.56
C LEU A 62 15.01 1.28 18.81
N PHE A 63 14.69 2.55 18.61
CA PHE A 63 14.59 3.54 19.69
C PHE A 63 13.45 3.25 20.67
N ARG A 64 12.34 2.67 20.19
CA ARG A 64 11.18 2.32 21.02
C ARG A 64 11.32 0.98 21.74
N SER A 65 12.22 0.11 21.30
CA SER A 65 12.39 -1.25 21.84
C SER A 65 13.76 -1.46 22.45
N TYR A 66 14.79 -1.69 21.62
CA TYR A 66 16.15 -2.00 22.09
C TYR A 66 16.80 -0.89 22.91
N PHE A 67 16.59 0.37 22.54
CA PHE A 67 17.17 1.51 23.26
C PHE A 67 16.26 2.05 24.38
N ASN A 68 15.08 1.46 24.57
CA ASN A 68 14.23 1.74 25.71
C ASN A 68 14.48 0.68 26.79
N MET A 69 15.02 1.10 27.93
CA MET A 69 15.41 0.19 29.00
C MET A 69 14.24 -0.56 29.64
N GLU A 70 13.05 0.06 29.71
CA GLU A 70 11.85 -0.56 30.27
C GLU A 70 11.36 -1.69 29.34
N GLU A 71 11.17 -1.37 28.05
CA GLU A 71 10.74 -2.33 27.03
C GLU A 71 11.77 -3.45 26.82
N TRP A 72 13.06 -3.12 26.85
CA TRP A 72 14.12 -4.12 26.79
C TRP A 72 14.03 -5.12 27.94
N ARG A 73 13.83 -4.65 29.18
CA ARG A 73 13.74 -5.55 30.35
C ARG A 73 12.52 -6.47 30.28
N GLU A 74 11.38 -5.95 29.84
CA GLU A 74 10.14 -6.72 29.75
C GLU A 74 10.15 -7.72 28.59
N LYS A 75 10.71 -7.35 27.44
CA LYS A 75 10.58 -8.11 26.18
C LYS A 75 11.92 -8.61 25.62
N LYS A 76 12.99 -8.59 26.41
CA LYS A 76 14.36 -8.98 26.01
C LYS A 76 14.41 -10.25 25.17
N ASN A 77 13.75 -11.30 25.65
CA ASN A 77 13.77 -12.59 24.99
C ASN A 77 13.19 -12.49 23.58
N LEU A 78 12.04 -11.83 23.41
CA LEU A 78 11.43 -11.61 22.10
C LEU A 78 12.32 -10.75 21.19
N LEU A 79 12.89 -9.67 21.73
CA LEU A 79 13.76 -8.75 20.96
C LEU A 79 15.05 -9.43 20.50
N ILE A 80 15.58 -10.42 21.22
CA ILE A 80 16.78 -11.15 20.78
C ILE A 80 16.41 -12.33 19.88
N THR A 81 15.39 -13.12 20.24
CA THR A 81 15.08 -14.35 19.52
C THR A 81 14.44 -14.08 18.16
N LEU A 82 13.58 -13.06 18.04
CA LEU A 82 12.85 -12.80 16.81
C LEU A 82 13.79 -12.48 15.63
N PRO A 83 14.79 -11.57 15.73
CA PRO A 83 15.74 -11.34 14.65
C PRO A 83 16.53 -12.59 14.26
N ILE A 84 16.94 -13.42 15.24
CA ILE A 84 17.69 -14.65 14.98
C ILE A 84 16.81 -15.65 14.23
N VAL A 85 15.58 -15.86 14.69
CA VAL A 85 14.62 -16.76 14.03
C VAL A 85 14.31 -16.26 12.62
N CYS A 86 14.07 -14.96 12.44
CA CYS A 86 13.87 -14.38 11.11
C CYS A 86 15.09 -14.60 10.21
N PHE A 87 16.30 -14.39 10.70
CA PHE A 87 17.53 -14.61 9.93
C PHE A 87 17.72 -16.07 9.51
N LEU A 88 17.55 -17.02 10.45
CA LEU A 88 17.64 -18.45 10.15
C LEU A 88 16.55 -18.89 9.17
N PHE A 89 15.33 -18.38 9.32
CA PHE A 89 14.23 -18.64 8.40
C PHE A 89 14.51 -18.05 7.01
N SER A 90 15.11 -16.87 6.92
CA SER A 90 15.57 -16.29 5.65
C SER A 90 16.62 -17.17 4.96
N ILE A 91 17.61 -17.69 5.70
CA ILE A 91 18.61 -18.63 5.15
C ILE A 91 17.92 -19.90 4.64
N PHE A 92 17.02 -20.47 5.44
CA PHE A 92 16.25 -21.66 5.06
C PHE A 92 15.42 -21.44 3.79
N LEU A 93 14.72 -20.31 3.67
CA LEU A 93 13.99 -19.99 2.45
C LEU A 93 14.93 -19.81 1.25
N TYR A 94 16.07 -19.14 1.47
CA TYR A 94 17.07 -18.93 0.42
C TYR A 94 17.69 -20.24 -0.08
N SER A 95 17.78 -21.28 0.77
CA SER A 95 18.31 -22.58 0.34
C SER A 95 17.45 -23.29 -0.70
N PHE A 96 16.17 -22.93 -0.87
CA PHE A 96 15.32 -23.42 -1.96
C PHE A 96 15.54 -22.68 -3.29
N GLY A 97 16.35 -21.62 -3.28
CA GLY A 97 16.70 -20.82 -4.45
C GLY A 97 16.26 -19.36 -4.33
N THR A 98 17.04 -18.49 -4.98
CA THR A 98 16.89 -17.03 -4.93
C THR A 98 15.47 -16.56 -5.29
N ILE A 99 14.84 -17.19 -6.28
CA ILE A 99 13.50 -16.83 -6.73
C ILE A 99 12.42 -17.12 -5.68
N TRP A 100 12.52 -18.23 -4.95
CA TRP A 100 11.55 -18.59 -3.91
C TRP A 100 11.64 -17.65 -2.72
N PHE A 101 12.87 -17.30 -2.33
CA PHE A 101 13.11 -16.32 -1.28
C PHE A 101 12.46 -14.97 -1.61
N TRP A 102 12.79 -14.37 -2.76
CA TRP A 102 12.29 -13.05 -3.12
C TRP A 102 10.79 -13.04 -3.42
N ARG A 103 10.23 -14.13 -3.93
CA ARG A 103 8.78 -14.29 -4.09
C ARG A 103 8.04 -14.27 -2.76
N ILE A 104 8.51 -15.04 -1.77
CA ILE A 104 7.89 -15.04 -0.43
C ILE A 104 8.03 -13.65 0.20
N MET A 105 9.20 -13.02 0.07
CA MET A 105 9.41 -11.66 0.57
C MET A 105 8.51 -10.63 -0.12
N ALA A 106 8.27 -10.74 -1.43
CA ALA A 106 7.35 -9.88 -2.17
C ALA A 106 5.92 -9.98 -1.61
N TYR A 107 5.42 -11.20 -1.40
CA TYR A 107 4.08 -11.39 -0.83
C TYR A 107 3.97 -10.92 0.63
N VAL A 108 5.01 -11.13 1.44
CA VAL A 108 5.06 -10.61 2.81
C VAL A 108 5.06 -9.08 2.82
N ALA A 109 5.82 -8.45 1.92
CA ALA A 109 5.86 -6.99 1.77
C ALA A 109 4.50 -6.43 1.35
N VAL A 110 3.86 -7.01 0.33
CA VAL A 110 2.51 -6.65 -0.10
C VAL A 110 1.51 -6.75 1.05
N PHE A 111 1.53 -7.87 1.78
CA PHE A 111 0.67 -8.06 2.94
C PHE A 111 0.92 -6.98 3.99
N HIS A 112 2.18 -6.68 4.30
CA HIS A 112 2.56 -5.63 5.24
C HIS A 112 2.00 -4.26 4.82
N PHE A 113 2.18 -3.85 3.57
CA PHE A 113 1.69 -2.56 3.08
C PHE A 113 0.16 -2.45 3.13
N ILE A 114 -0.58 -3.49 2.72
CA ILE A 114 -2.05 -3.49 2.82
C ILE A 114 -2.50 -3.43 4.29
N ARG A 115 -1.81 -4.18 5.18
CA ARG A 115 -2.07 -4.13 6.63
C ARG A 115 -1.79 -2.76 7.24
N GLN A 116 -0.79 -2.04 6.75
CA GLN A 116 -0.49 -0.69 7.19
C GLN A 116 -1.63 0.28 6.85
N GLN A 117 -2.19 0.21 5.64
CA GLN A 117 -3.35 1.03 5.25
C GLN A 117 -4.59 0.70 6.10
N PHE A 118 -4.82 -0.58 6.39
CA PHE A 118 -5.87 -0.99 7.33
C PHE A 118 -5.65 -0.43 8.75
N GLY A 119 -4.39 -0.37 9.22
CA GLY A 119 -4.04 0.23 10.51
C GLY A 119 -4.45 1.70 10.60
N PHE A 120 -4.12 2.49 9.58
CA PHE A 120 -4.54 3.90 9.50
C PHE A 120 -6.06 4.03 9.48
N LEU A 121 -6.77 3.21 8.69
CA LEU A 121 -8.22 3.20 8.63
C LEU A 121 -8.86 2.99 10.01
N ALA A 122 -8.34 2.03 10.77
CA ALA A 122 -8.82 1.75 12.13
C ALA A 122 -8.60 2.93 13.08
N LEU A 123 -7.47 3.64 12.96
CA LEU A 123 -7.18 4.84 13.73
C LEU A 123 -8.13 6.00 13.38
N TYR A 124 -8.36 6.29 12.10
CA TYR A 124 -9.33 7.31 11.67
C TYR A 124 -10.73 7.00 12.17
N ARG A 125 -11.14 5.72 12.08
CA ARG A 125 -12.44 5.27 12.59
C ARG A 125 -12.57 5.49 14.09
N LYS A 126 -11.54 5.14 14.87
CA LYS A 126 -11.50 5.34 16.33
C LYS A 126 -11.60 6.82 16.71
N LYS A 127 -11.09 7.73 15.87
CA LYS A 127 -11.14 9.18 16.08
C LYS A 127 -12.42 9.84 15.58
N THR A 128 -13.27 9.09 14.87
CA THR A 128 -14.55 9.57 14.35
C THR A 128 -15.66 9.28 15.34
N THR A 129 -16.34 10.33 15.82
CA THR A 129 -17.43 10.22 16.81
C THR A 129 -18.82 10.17 16.18
N SER A 130 -18.95 10.53 14.89
CA SER A 130 -20.24 10.51 14.20
C SER A 130 -20.72 9.10 13.86
N VAL A 131 -21.96 8.99 13.40
CA VAL A 131 -22.49 7.75 12.83
C VAL A 131 -21.62 7.30 11.66
N GLN A 132 -21.22 6.03 11.64
CA GLN A 132 -20.34 5.46 10.63
C GLN A 132 -20.97 4.21 10.01
N VAL A 133 -20.57 3.91 8.77
CA VAL A 133 -20.84 2.63 8.11
C VAL A 133 -20.31 1.45 8.94
N PRO A 134 -20.80 0.21 8.74
CA PRO A 134 -20.27 -0.95 9.42
C PRO A 134 -18.74 -1.10 9.25
N PHE A 135 -18.05 -1.52 10.31
CA PHE A 135 -16.58 -1.68 10.26
C PHE A 135 -16.14 -2.72 9.22
N LEU A 136 -16.93 -3.78 9.06
CA LEU A 136 -16.66 -4.81 8.05
C LEU A 136 -16.63 -4.22 6.64
N PHE A 137 -17.49 -3.25 6.35
CA PHE A 137 -17.53 -2.58 5.04
C PHE A 137 -16.26 -1.75 4.79
N ASP A 138 -15.84 -0.96 5.78
CA ASP A 138 -14.56 -0.23 5.74
C ASP A 138 -13.37 -1.20 5.55
N LYS A 139 -13.36 -2.30 6.31
CA LYS A 139 -12.32 -3.34 6.22
C LYS A 139 -12.26 -3.95 4.83
N ILE A 140 -13.38 -4.45 4.29
CA ILE A 140 -13.40 -5.04 2.95
C ILE A 140 -12.93 -4.02 1.92
N THR A 141 -13.38 -2.77 2.02
CA THR A 141 -12.99 -1.71 1.08
C THR A 141 -11.48 -1.50 1.02
N ILE A 142 -10.80 -1.35 2.16
CA ILE A 142 -9.35 -1.08 2.14
C ILE A 142 -8.56 -2.29 1.60
N TYR A 143 -9.00 -3.51 1.91
CA TYR A 143 -8.39 -4.73 1.38
C TYR A 143 -8.62 -4.88 -0.13
N LEU A 144 -9.80 -4.48 -0.64
CA LEU A 144 -10.04 -4.45 -2.09
C LEU A 144 -9.21 -3.36 -2.78
N MET A 145 -9.07 -2.17 -2.19
CA MET A 145 -8.30 -1.08 -2.80
C MET A 145 -6.81 -1.41 -2.92
N GLY A 146 -6.21 -2.05 -1.92
CA GLY A 146 -4.81 -2.48 -1.99
C GLY A 146 -4.59 -3.86 -2.64
N GLY A 147 -5.55 -4.78 -2.52
CA GLY A 147 -5.37 -6.18 -2.92
C GLY A 147 -5.77 -6.49 -4.36
N VAL A 148 -6.80 -5.85 -4.91
CA VAL A 148 -7.22 -6.12 -6.30
C VAL A 148 -6.12 -5.80 -7.32
N PRO A 149 -5.35 -4.70 -7.20
CA PRO A 149 -4.26 -4.42 -8.14
C PRO A 149 -3.18 -5.52 -8.13
N ILE A 150 -2.90 -6.10 -6.96
CA ILE A 150 -2.02 -7.27 -6.83
C ILE A 150 -2.60 -8.49 -7.54
N LEU A 151 -3.87 -8.80 -7.31
CA LEU A 151 -4.53 -9.92 -8.00
C LEU A 151 -4.51 -9.72 -9.51
N TYR A 152 -4.73 -8.48 -9.96
CA TYR A 152 -4.64 -8.12 -11.35
C TYR A 152 -3.24 -8.40 -11.94
N TRP A 153 -2.16 -8.13 -11.22
CA TRP A 153 -0.80 -8.47 -11.67
C TRP A 153 -0.57 -9.95 -11.96
N HIS A 154 -1.30 -10.84 -11.28
CA HIS A 154 -1.19 -12.28 -11.52
C HIS A 154 -2.01 -12.72 -12.73
N LEU A 155 -3.09 -12.01 -13.03
CA LEU A 155 -4.10 -12.45 -14.00
C LEU A 155 -4.02 -11.71 -15.33
N THR A 156 -3.31 -10.58 -15.39
CA THR A 156 -3.09 -9.87 -16.65
C THR A 156 -2.11 -10.62 -17.53
N ASP A 157 -2.34 -10.55 -18.84
CA ASP A 157 -1.41 -11.00 -19.88
C ASP A 157 -0.35 -9.95 -20.21
N GLN A 158 -0.49 -8.74 -19.66
CA GLN A 158 0.44 -7.65 -19.89
C GLN A 158 1.73 -7.83 -19.10
N LYS A 159 2.86 -7.69 -19.79
CA LYS A 159 4.17 -7.69 -19.14
C LYS A 159 4.28 -6.44 -18.27
N ARG A 160 4.49 -6.64 -16.96
CA ARG A 160 4.82 -5.53 -16.06
C ARG A 160 6.21 -5.00 -16.44
N GLU A 161 6.32 -3.68 -16.60
CA GLU A 161 7.61 -3.01 -16.86
C GLU A 161 8.48 -2.93 -15.60
N PHE A 162 7.98 -3.34 -14.44
CA PHE A 162 8.72 -3.29 -13.18
C PHE A 162 8.70 -4.64 -12.45
N SER A 163 9.82 -4.91 -11.77
CA SER A 163 9.95 -5.98 -10.79
C SER A 163 9.90 -5.38 -9.40
N TRP A 164 9.26 -6.04 -8.44
CA TRP A 164 9.15 -5.53 -7.07
C TRP A 164 10.46 -5.68 -6.32
N PHE A 165 11.07 -6.87 -6.41
CA PHE A 165 12.44 -7.15 -5.95
C PHE A 165 13.32 -7.69 -7.07
N MET A 166 12.80 -8.63 -7.87
CA MET A 166 13.54 -9.25 -8.97
C MET A 166 12.58 -9.78 -10.03
N GLU A 167 13.09 -10.04 -11.23
CA GLU A 167 12.27 -10.61 -12.30
C GLU A 167 11.70 -11.98 -11.87
N GLY A 168 10.38 -12.15 -12.04
CA GLY A 168 9.66 -13.38 -11.69
C GLY A 168 9.28 -13.52 -10.21
N ASP A 169 9.44 -12.47 -9.40
CA ASP A 169 9.04 -12.45 -7.99
C ASP A 169 7.55 -12.74 -7.77
N PHE A 170 6.66 -12.26 -8.63
CA PHE A 170 5.24 -12.64 -8.65
C PHE A 170 4.97 -13.75 -9.65
N LEU A 171 4.03 -14.63 -9.30
CA LEU A 171 3.50 -15.63 -10.22
C LEU A 171 2.56 -14.98 -11.25
N ILE A 172 2.60 -15.47 -12.48
CA ILE A 172 1.76 -14.99 -13.58
C ILE A 172 0.94 -16.18 -14.10
N TYR A 173 -0.37 -16.03 -14.07
CA TYR A 173 -1.38 -16.98 -14.53
C TYR A 173 -2.41 -16.19 -15.35
N PRO A 174 -2.10 -15.87 -16.62
CA PRO A 174 -2.88 -14.93 -17.39
C PRO A 174 -4.31 -15.46 -17.60
N PHE A 175 -5.28 -14.72 -17.07
CA PHE A 175 -6.69 -14.92 -17.27
C PHE A 175 -7.38 -13.55 -17.42
N PRO A 176 -7.26 -12.91 -18.62
CA PRO A 176 -7.64 -11.52 -18.81
C PRO A 176 -9.11 -11.21 -18.51
N ALA A 177 -10.02 -12.15 -18.80
CA ALA A 177 -11.45 -11.99 -18.48
C ALA A 177 -11.70 -11.86 -16.96
N LEU A 178 -11.03 -12.68 -16.16
CA LEU A 178 -11.10 -12.59 -14.70
C LEU A 178 -10.41 -11.31 -14.21
N ALA A 179 -9.25 -10.96 -14.78
CA ALA A 179 -8.51 -9.74 -14.47
C ALA A 179 -9.39 -8.49 -14.64
N ASN A 180 -10.08 -8.37 -15.78
CA ASN A 180 -11.01 -7.27 -16.04
C ASN A 180 -12.21 -7.28 -15.11
N SER A 181 -12.76 -8.47 -14.81
CA SER A 181 -13.92 -8.61 -13.92
C SER A 181 -13.62 -8.13 -12.49
N ILE A 182 -12.45 -8.47 -11.93
CA ILE A 182 -12.07 -8.04 -10.57
C ILE A 182 -11.81 -6.53 -10.50
N LEU A 183 -11.33 -5.91 -11.58
CA LEU A 183 -11.14 -4.47 -11.66
C LEU A 183 -12.48 -3.73 -11.70
N TRP A 184 -13.42 -4.20 -12.51
CA TRP A 184 -14.77 -3.64 -12.53
C TRP A 184 -15.44 -3.78 -11.16
N LEU A 185 -15.27 -4.94 -10.50
CA LEU A 185 -15.74 -5.14 -9.13
C LEU A 185 -15.15 -4.10 -8.17
N GLN A 186 -13.85 -3.84 -8.25
CA GLN A 186 -13.18 -2.82 -7.43
C GLN A 186 -13.76 -1.42 -7.68
N GLN A 187 -13.94 -1.04 -8.95
CA GLN A 187 -14.48 0.28 -9.31
C GLN A 187 -15.92 0.46 -8.85
N ILE A 188 -16.77 -0.55 -9.06
CA ILE A 188 -18.16 -0.56 -8.60
C ILE A 188 -18.19 -0.47 -7.07
N TRP A 189 -17.35 -1.25 -6.38
CA TRP A 189 -17.26 -1.22 -4.92
C TRP A 189 -16.85 0.15 -4.39
N LEU A 190 -15.85 0.79 -5.01
CA LEU A 190 -15.41 2.14 -4.65
C LEU A 190 -16.52 3.17 -4.87
N CYS A 191 -17.24 3.10 -6.00
CA CYS A 191 -18.41 3.94 -6.26
C CYS A 191 -19.48 3.74 -5.19
N CYS A 192 -19.83 2.51 -4.84
CA CYS A 192 -20.76 2.20 -3.76
C CYS A 192 -20.28 2.76 -2.40
N TYR A 193 -18.98 2.65 -2.10
CA TYR A 193 -18.38 3.19 -0.89
C TYR A 193 -18.55 4.72 -0.79
N ILE A 194 -18.30 5.43 -1.89
CA ILE A 194 -18.46 6.89 -1.98
C ILE A 194 -19.94 7.27 -1.84
N LEU A 195 -20.83 6.62 -2.59
CA LEU A 195 -22.27 6.89 -2.58
C LEU A 195 -22.89 6.69 -1.20
N ILE A 196 -22.50 5.63 -0.47
CA ILE A 196 -22.93 5.40 0.91
C ILE A 196 -22.48 6.54 1.83
N HIS A 197 -21.27 7.05 1.67
CA HIS A 197 -20.79 8.17 2.48
C HIS A 197 -21.48 9.50 2.12
N ILE A 198 -21.84 9.71 0.84
CA ILE A 198 -22.68 10.83 0.42
C ILE A 198 -24.07 10.73 1.06
N TYR A 199 -24.69 9.54 1.05
CA TYR A 199 -25.97 9.30 1.73
C TYR A 199 -25.88 9.52 3.24
N HIS A 200 -24.81 9.07 3.89
CA HIS A 200 -24.58 9.35 5.30
C HIS A 200 -24.41 10.84 5.58
N PHE A 201 -23.77 11.58 4.68
CA PHE A 201 -23.65 13.03 4.81
C PHE A 201 -25.00 13.73 4.68
N THR A 202 -25.86 13.33 3.75
CA THR A 202 -27.20 13.94 3.60
C THR A 202 -28.10 13.64 4.81
N LYS A 203 -27.99 12.45 5.41
CA LYS A 203 -28.80 12.02 6.56
C LYS A 203 -28.29 12.53 7.91
N TYR A 204 -26.98 12.46 8.16
CA TYR A 204 -26.38 12.70 9.48
C TYR A 204 -25.49 13.95 9.55
N ARG A 205 -25.31 14.68 8.43
CA ARG A 205 -24.48 15.89 8.32
C ARG A 205 -23.04 15.72 8.82
N SER A 206 -22.53 14.49 8.78
CA SER A 206 -21.14 14.17 9.11
C SER A 206 -20.48 13.37 8.00
N ILE A 207 -19.23 13.71 7.70
CA ILE A 207 -18.40 13.00 6.74
C ILE A 207 -17.03 12.69 7.37
N PRO A 208 -16.63 11.41 7.48
CA PRO A 208 -15.31 11.02 7.98
C PRO A 208 -14.24 11.25 6.91
N LEU A 209 -13.91 12.52 6.64
CA LEU A 209 -13.11 12.92 5.48
C LEU A 209 -11.73 12.27 5.45
N GLY A 210 -10.99 12.26 6.57
CA GLY A 210 -9.65 11.64 6.64
C GLY A 210 -9.66 10.15 6.28
N LYS A 211 -10.71 9.43 6.70
CA LYS A 211 -10.91 8.01 6.36
C LYS A 211 -11.17 7.82 4.86
N ILE A 212 -12.03 8.63 4.26
CA ILE A 212 -12.36 8.55 2.83
C ILE A 212 -11.13 8.89 1.99
N LEU A 213 -10.39 9.95 2.35
CA LEU A 213 -9.16 10.34 1.68
C LEU A 213 -8.10 9.24 1.75
N LEU A 214 -7.98 8.53 2.88
CA LEU A 214 -7.08 7.38 2.99
C LEU A 214 -7.44 6.26 2.01
N VAL A 215 -8.72 5.92 1.90
CA VAL A 215 -9.21 4.89 0.96
C VAL A 215 -8.93 5.30 -0.48
N LEU A 216 -9.22 6.56 -0.83
CA LEU A 216 -8.94 7.10 -2.16
C LEU A 216 -7.44 7.15 -2.46
N ASN A 217 -6.61 7.57 -1.50
CA ASN A 217 -5.16 7.56 -1.64
C ASN A 217 -4.63 6.14 -1.88
N THR A 218 -5.12 5.17 -1.10
CA THR A 218 -4.77 3.75 -1.28
C THR A 218 -5.14 3.28 -2.68
N TRP A 219 -6.36 3.57 -3.12
CA TRP A 219 -6.79 3.21 -4.47
C TRP A 219 -5.92 3.89 -5.54
N ILE A 220 -5.72 5.21 -5.48
CA ILE A 220 -4.91 5.97 -6.45
C ILE A 220 -3.50 5.40 -6.56
N VAL A 221 -2.81 5.20 -5.43
CA VAL A 221 -1.43 4.71 -5.42
C VAL A 221 -1.38 3.29 -6.01
N TRP A 222 -2.16 2.35 -5.48
CA TRP A 222 -2.08 0.96 -5.94
C TRP A 222 -2.64 0.74 -7.34
N PHE A 223 -3.74 1.41 -7.68
CA PHE A 223 -4.38 1.29 -8.99
C PHE A 223 -3.57 2.01 -10.05
N LEU A 224 -3.21 3.29 -9.87
CA LEU A 224 -2.48 4.01 -10.92
C LEU A 224 -1.06 3.51 -11.08
N GLU A 225 -0.35 3.08 -10.04
CA GLU A 225 0.96 2.44 -10.24
C GLU A 225 0.83 1.15 -11.08
N SER A 226 -0.25 0.38 -10.85
CA SER A 226 -0.56 -0.80 -11.67
C SER A 226 -0.97 -0.46 -13.10
N PHE A 227 -1.63 0.68 -13.31
CA PHE A 227 -2.22 1.11 -14.60
C PHE A 227 -1.40 2.13 -15.39
N THR A 228 -0.34 2.69 -14.81
CA THR A 228 0.67 3.48 -15.55
C THR A 228 1.44 2.58 -16.54
N LEU A 229 1.22 1.26 -16.44
CA LEU A 229 1.57 0.24 -17.44
C LEU A 229 0.50 0.07 -18.55
N ILE A 230 -0.78 0.37 -18.28
CA ILE A 230 -1.94 0.09 -19.14
C ILE A 230 -2.32 1.27 -20.05
N LEU A 231 -2.22 2.52 -19.57
CA LEU A 231 -2.59 3.70 -20.38
C LEU A 231 -1.70 3.90 -21.62
N ILE A 232 -0.51 3.27 -21.65
CA ILE A 232 0.32 3.19 -22.86
C ILE A 232 -0.43 2.43 -23.96
N PHE A 233 -1.14 1.36 -23.65
CA PHE A 233 -1.72 0.50 -24.69
C PHE A 233 -3.01 1.09 -25.30
N LEU A 234 -3.83 1.81 -24.52
CA LEU A 234 -4.98 2.53 -25.10
C LEU A 234 -4.57 3.70 -25.99
N SER A 235 -3.39 4.30 -25.77
CA SER A 235 -2.81 5.29 -26.68
C SER A 235 -2.14 4.67 -27.92
N GLN A 236 -1.67 3.42 -27.81
CA GLN A 236 -1.06 2.67 -28.92
C GLN A 236 -2.08 1.92 -29.78
N LEU A 237 -3.32 1.75 -29.31
CA LEU A 237 -4.44 1.22 -30.09
C LEU A 237 -5.18 2.31 -30.90
N GLN A 238 -4.73 3.56 -30.81
CA GLN A 238 -5.24 4.69 -31.61
C GLN A 238 -4.23 5.17 -32.68
N THR A 239 -3.17 4.38 -32.94
CA THR A 239 -2.21 4.57 -34.04
C THR A 239 -2.01 3.27 -34.78
#